data_AF-V5IJD9-F1
#
_entry.id   AF-V5IJD9-F1
#
_cell.length_a   1.000
_cell.length_b   1.000
_cell.length_c   1.000
_cell.angle_alpha   90.00
_cell.angle_beta   90.00
_cell.angle_gamma   90.00
#
_symmetry.space_group_name_H-M   'P 1'
#
loop_
_entity.id
_entity.type
_entity.pdbx_description
1 polymer ?
#
loop_
_entity_poly.entity_id
_entity_poly.type
_entity_poly.pdbx_seq_one_letter_code
_entity_poly.pdbx_strand_id
1 'polypeptide(L)'
;RCPDKVFDDPGYSLGCTYTCKSGNPGDDTEYWGIYAEATVCVDLENGDPSKFNHIGTCENGKCVQYKGGNLEQVWHTLPALRGQFHDCPDQSSTYPVDNCLFICKKSYQGGKDGYFYGIYLDYNQCKFKGGPGQCRSGLCIDQEIAGKYPIEN
;
A
#
# COMPACT_ATOMS: atom_id res chain seq x y z
N ARG A 1 13.35 -15.37 -18.15
CA ARG A 1 13.04 -14.19 -17.29
C ARG A 1 12.56 -13.09 -18.22
N CYS A 2 11.48 -12.41 -17.86
CA CYS A 2 10.98 -11.27 -18.62
C CYS A 2 11.95 -10.08 -18.48
N PRO A 3 12.01 -9.15 -19.46
CA PRO A 3 12.79 -7.92 -19.32
C PRO A 3 12.27 -7.09 -18.13
N ASP A 4 13.11 -6.21 -17.60
CA ASP A 4 12.63 -5.27 -16.58
C ASP A 4 11.68 -4.25 -17.23
N LYS A 5 10.59 -3.88 -16.54
CA LYS A 5 9.52 -3.04 -17.11
C LYS A 5 9.20 -1.85 -16.22
N VAL A 6 8.84 -0.73 -16.82
CA VAL A 6 8.18 0.38 -16.10
C VAL A 6 6.76 -0.03 -15.73
N PHE A 7 6.37 0.22 -14.47
CA PHE A 7 5.00 -0.01 -14.02
C PHE A 7 4.05 1.04 -14.61
N ASP A 8 2.98 0.58 -15.26
CA ASP A 8 2.02 1.40 -16.00
C ASP A 8 0.55 1.11 -15.63
N ASP A 9 0.32 0.38 -14.55
CA ASP A 9 -1.03 0.14 -14.02
C ASP A 9 -1.42 1.23 -13.01
N PRO A 10 -2.72 1.43 -12.76
CA PRO A 10 -3.18 2.43 -11.79
C PRO A 10 -2.74 2.09 -10.36
N GLY A 11 -2.38 3.10 -9.57
CA GLY A 11 -2.09 2.93 -8.15
C GLY A 11 -0.75 2.27 -7.87
N TYR A 12 -0.66 1.49 -6.79
CA TYR A 12 0.56 0.78 -6.40
C TYR A 12 0.74 -0.51 -7.18
N SER A 13 1.99 -0.86 -7.48
CA SER A 13 2.32 -2.22 -7.91
C SER A 13 2.10 -3.20 -6.74
N LEU A 14 1.42 -4.31 -7.02
CA LEU A 14 1.31 -5.40 -6.04
C LEU A 14 2.65 -6.16 -6.01
N GLY A 15 3.44 -5.93 -4.97
CA GLY A 15 4.83 -6.37 -4.95
C GLY A 15 5.66 -5.64 -6.00
N CYS A 16 6.69 -6.30 -6.54
CA CYS A 16 7.66 -5.68 -7.47
C CYS A 16 8.01 -6.59 -8.66
N THR A 17 7.13 -7.54 -8.94
CA THR A 17 7.28 -8.57 -9.97
C THR A 17 6.03 -8.65 -10.81
N TYR A 18 6.18 -9.12 -12.05
CA TYR A 18 5.05 -9.38 -12.94
C TYR A 18 5.25 -10.66 -13.73
N THR A 19 4.15 -11.28 -14.14
CA THR A 19 4.18 -12.47 -15.00
C THR A 19 4.18 -12.06 -16.46
N CYS A 20 4.91 -12.80 -17.29
CA CYS A 20 4.83 -12.67 -18.73
C CYS A 20 4.90 -14.02 -19.43
N LYS A 21 4.32 -14.08 -20.63
CA LYS A 21 4.59 -15.16 -21.57
C LYS A 21 5.83 -14.80 -22.37
N SER A 22 6.86 -15.63 -22.28
CA SER A 22 8.12 -15.45 -23.02
C SER A 22 8.48 -16.78 -23.69
N GLY A 23 8.21 -16.94 -24.98
CA GLY A 23 8.50 -18.21 -25.65
C GLY A 23 7.71 -18.40 -26.94
N ASN A 24 7.90 -19.57 -27.57
CA ASN A 24 7.16 -19.96 -28.76
C ASN A 24 5.66 -20.17 -28.45
N PRO A 25 4.77 -20.05 -29.45
CA PRO A 25 3.38 -20.45 -29.29
C PRO A 25 3.30 -21.94 -28.88
N GLY A 26 2.94 -22.20 -27.62
CA GLY A 26 2.92 -23.54 -27.01
C GLY A 26 3.82 -23.71 -25.78
N ASP A 27 4.62 -22.70 -25.43
CA ASP A 27 5.29 -22.66 -24.13
C ASP A 27 4.32 -22.14 -23.05
N ASP A 28 3.87 -23.05 -22.19
CA ASP A 28 3.01 -22.75 -21.04
C ASP A 28 3.81 -22.38 -19.78
N THR A 29 5.14 -22.25 -19.89
CA THR A 29 5.99 -21.82 -18.78
C THR A 29 5.66 -20.38 -18.40
N GLU A 30 5.33 -20.16 -17.13
CA GLU A 30 5.14 -18.83 -16.58
C GLU A 30 6.50 -18.21 -16.26
N TYR A 31 6.83 -17.11 -16.95
CA TYR A 31 8.04 -16.36 -16.70
C TYR A 31 7.73 -15.13 -15.85
N TRP A 32 8.77 -14.67 -15.15
CA TRP A 32 8.67 -13.53 -14.24
C TRP A 32 9.66 -12.45 -14.65
N GLY A 33 9.25 -11.19 -14.50
CA GLY A 33 10.07 -10.00 -14.58
C GLY A 33 9.94 -9.17 -13.31
N ILE A 34 10.78 -8.14 -13.19
CA ILE A 34 10.71 -7.17 -12.10
C ILE A 34 10.31 -5.80 -12.66
N TYR A 35 9.64 -5.01 -11.84
CA TYR A 35 9.45 -3.60 -12.13
C TYR A 35 10.72 -2.82 -11.87
N ALA A 36 10.85 -1.67 -12.53
CA ALA A 36 11.98 -0.77 -12.37
C ALA A 36 12.18 -0.37 -10.90
N GLU A 37 13.44 -0.15 -10.53
CA GLU A 37 13.82 0.36 -9.21
C GLU A 37 13.05 1.64 -8.86
N ALA A 38 12.78 1.85 -7.57
CA ALA A 38 11.99 2.97 -7.05
C ALA A 38 10.51 3.02 -7.49
N THR A 39 10.01 2.02 -8.23
CA THR A 39 8.56 1.88 -8.47
C THR A 39 7.83 1.79 -7.14
N VAL A 40 6.73 2.54 -6.98
CA VAL A 40 5.91 2.51 -5.76
C VAL A 40 5.14 1.19 -5.69
N CYS A 41 5.16 0.55 -4.52
CA CYS A 41 4.61 -0.78 -4.35
C CYS A 41 3.89 -0.92 -3.02
N VAL A 42 3.04 -1.95 -2.97
CA VAL A 42 2.38 -2.41 -1.76
C VAL A 42 2.75 -3.86 -1.50
N ASP A 43 3.08 -4.17 -0.26
CA ASP A 43 3.27 -5.53 0.21
C ASP A 43 2.02 -6.00 0.95
N LEU A 44 1.42 -7.07 0.43
CA LEU A 44 0.21 -7.70 0.95
C LEU A 44 0.53 -9.17 1.24
N GLU A 45 0.09 -9.68 2.38
CA GLU A 45 0.25 -11.10 2.68
C GLU A 45 -0.57 -11.93 1.68
N ASN A 46 0.12 -12.75 0.88
CA ASN A 46 -0.49 -13.57 -0.19
C ASN A 46 -1.35 -12.77 -1.20
N GLY A 47 -1.07 -11.48 -1.37
CA GLY A 47 -1.85 -10.62 -2.28
C GLY A 47 -3.24 -10.22 -1.76
N ASP A 48 -3.58 -10.54 -0.51
CA ASP A 48 -4.86 -10.19 0.10
C ASP A 48 -4.87 -8.71 0.55
N PRO A 49 -5.74 -7.85 -0.04
CA PRO A 49 -5.82 -6.44 0.34
C PRO A 49 -6.18 -6.20 1.81
N SER A 50 -6.84 -7.16 2.47
CA SER A 50 -7.16 -7.08 3.89
C SER A 50 -5.96 -7.36 4.80
N LYS A 51 -4.90 -7.94 4.26
CA LYS A 51 -3.66 -8.27 4.98
C LYS A 51 -2.51 -7.37 4.55
N PHE A 52 -2.74 -6.07 4.71
CA PHE A 52 -1.76 -5.04 4.42
C PHE A 52 -0.55 -5.13 5.37
N ASN A 53 0.65 -5.19 4.81
CA ASN A 53 1.90 -5.16 5.58
C ASN A 53 2.51 -3.74 5.55
N HIS A 54 2.96 -3.29 4.38
CA HIS A 54 3.54 -1.96 4.21
C HIS A 54 3.45 -1.43 2.78
N ILE A 55 3.55 -0.11 2.64
CA ILE A 55 3.85 0.58 1.38
C ILE A 55 5.36 0.77 1.29
N GLY A 56 5.91 0.67 0.09
CA GLY A 56 7.33 0.76 -0.14
C GLY A 56 7.72 1.17 -1.54
N THR A 57 8.97 0.88 -1.88
CA THR A 57 9.49 0.97 -3.25
C THR A 57 10.16 -0.33 -3.67
N CYS A 58 10.16 -0.57 -4.97
CA CYS A 58 10.85 -1.70 -5.55
C CYS A 58 12.35 -1.55 -5.45
N GLU A 59 12.96 -2.55 -4.82
CA GLU A 59 14.40 -2.76 -4.77
C GLU A 59 14.70 -4.22 -5.15
N ASN A 60 15.37 -4.44 -6.28
CA ASN A 60 15.69 -5.76 -6.82
C ASN A 60 14.48 -6.72 -6.88
N GLY A 61 13.34 -6.21 -7.32
CA GLY A 61 12.10 -6.99 -7.43
C GLY A 61 11.39 -7.29 -6.10
N LYS A 62 11.78 -6.64 -4.99
CA LYS A 62 11.08 -6.74 -3.70
C LYS A 62 10.48 -5.40 -3.29
N CYS A 63 9.30 -5.45 -2.69
CA CYS A 63 8.69 -4.25 -2.13
C CYS A 63 9.29 -3.96 -0.75
N VAL A 64 10.22 -3.01 -0.68
CA VAL A 64 10.93 -2.68 0.55
C VAL A 64 10.27 -1.47 1.21
N GLN A 65 9.88 -1.64 2.47
CA GLN A 65 9.33 -0.54 3.28
C GLN A 65 10.34 0.60 3.38
N TYR A 66 9.86 1.84 3.32
CA TYR A 66 10.68 3.00 3.67
C TYR A 66 11.12 2.92 5.15
N LYS A 67 12.43 2.77 5.38
CA LYS A 67 13.04 2.71 6.73
C LYS A 67 13.80 3.98 7.14
N GLY A 68 13.64 5.08 6.42
CA GLY A 68 14.29 6.35 6.73
C GLY A 68 13.59 7.12 7.87
N GLY A 69 14.36 7.86 8.67
CA GLY A 69 13.79 8.94 9.50
C GLY A 69 13.12 9.97 8.59
N ASN A 70 11.96 10.47 8.99
CA ASN A 70 11.01 11.27 8.17
C ASN A 70 9.96 10.47 7.39
N LEU A 71 9.49 9.32 7.88
CA LEU A 71 8.35 8.60 7.31
C LEU A 71 7.14 9.51 7.04
N GLU A 72 6.69 10.35 7.99
CA GLU A 72 5.61 11.34 7.77
C GLU A 72 5.92 12.33 6.63
N GLN A 73 7.11 12.92 6.63
CA GLN A 73 7.53 13.89 5.61
C GLN A 73 7.66 13.24 4.23
N VAL A 74 8.21 12.03 4.18
CA VAL A 74 8.26 11.18 2.99
C VAL A 74 6.84 10.86 2.56
N TRP A 75 5.92 10.53 3.46
CA TRP A 75 4.52 10.26 3.12
C TRP A 75 3.79 11.48 2.56
N HIS A 76 3.98 12.67 3.13
CA HIS A 76 3.42 13.91 2.59
C HIS A 76 4.07 14.36 1.27
N THR A 77 5.31 13.95 0.99
CA THR A 77 6.05 14.36 -0.23
C THR A 77 6.02 13.30 -1.34
N LEU A 78 5.82 12.03 -0.99
CA LEU A 78 5.76 10.92 -1.92
C LEU A 78 4.55 11.11 -2.82
N PRO A 79 4.74 11.17 -4.15
CA PRO A 79 3.64 11.11 -5.11
C PRO A 79 2.69 9.95 -4.81
N ALA A 80 3.24 8.85 -4.26
CA ALA A 80 2.60 7.61 -3.87
C ALA A 80 1.48 7.75 -2.82
N LEU A 81 1.49 8.79 -1.98
CA LEU A 81 0.46 9.05 -0.96
C LEU A 81 -0.25 10.40 -1.22
N ARG A 82 -0.13 10.92 -2.45
CA ARG A 82 -0.99 12.02 -2.90
C ARG A 82 -2.38 11.49 -3.16
N GLY A 83 -3.37 12.38 -3.21
CA GLY A 83 -4.78 12.03 -3.41
C GLY A 83 -5.06 11.09 -4.60
N GLN A 84 -4.18 11.02 -5.60
CA GLN A 84 -4.28 10.07 -6.71
C GLN A 84 -4.16 8.58 -6.28
N PHE A 85 -3.56 8.28 -5.13
CA PHE A 85 -3.45 6.93 -4.57
C PHE A 85 -4.44 6.69 -3.41
N HIS A 86 -5.04 7.75 -2.86
CA HIS A 86 -6.12 7.67 -1.87
C HIS A 86 -7.46 7.54 -2.56
N ASP A 87 -7.66 6.43 -3.25
CA ASP A 87 -8.91 6.20 -3.99
C ASP A 87 -9.85 5.25 -3.24
N CYS A 88 -9.42 4.65 -2.13
CA CYS A 88 -10.32 3.82 -1.33
C CYS A 88 -11.24 4.69 -0.46
N PRO A 89 -12.56 4.39 -0.39
CA PRO A 89 -13.46 5.09 0.52
C PRO A 89 -13.07 4.85 1.97
N ASP A 90 -13.03 5.90 2.78
CA ASP A 90 -12.69 5.80 4.21
C ASP A 90 -13.65 4.87 4.97
N GLN A 91 -13.15 4.22 6.01
CA GLN A 91 -13.88 3.17 6.74
C GLN A 91 -13.92 3.39 8.25
N SER A 92 -14.99 2.95 8.90
CA SER A 92 -15.03 2.76 10.36
C SER A 92 -14.86 1.28 10.72
N SER A 93 -14.35 1.03 11.91
CA SER A 93 -14.30 -0.32 12.48
C SER A 93 -14.75 -0.28 13.93
N THR A 94 -15.56 -1.27 14.33
CA THR A 94 -15.94 -1.47 15.74
C THR A 94 -14.87 -2.20 16.54
N TYR A 95 -13.92 -2.85 15.87
CA TYR A 95 -12.81 -3.58 16.48
C TYR A 95 -11.47 -2.86 16.26
N PRO A 96 -10.52 -2.95 17.21
CA PRO A 96 -9.18 -2.40 17.02
C PRO A 96 -8.48 -2.98 15.80
N VAL A 97 -8.11 -2.11 14.86
CA VAL A 97 -7.37 -2.47 13.63
C VAL A 97 -5.86 -2.54 13.88
N ASP A 98 -5.16 -3.37 13.11
CA ASP A 98 -3.69 -3.44 13.23
C ASP A 98 -3.01 -2.22 12.58
N ASN A 99 -3.61 -1.68 11.52
CA ASN A 99 -3.14 -0.49 10.82
C ASN A 99 -4.30 0.47 10.54
N CYS A 100 -4.06 1.77 10.64
CA CYS A 100 -5.04 2.81 10.33
C CYS A 100 -5.11 3.12 8.83
N LEU A 101 -4.23 2.52 8.03
CA LEU A 101 -4.34 2.41 6.59
C LEU A 101 -4.78 1.00 6.19
N PHE A 102 -5.51 0.93 5.08
CA PHE A 102 -5.82 -0.32 4.41
C PHE A 102 -5.70 -0.15 2.90
N ILE A 103 -5.71 -1.27 2.18
CA ILE A 103 -5.59 -1.30 0.73
C ILE A 103 -6.89 -1.84 0.14
N CYS A 104 -7.36 -1.21 -0.93
CA CYS A 104 -8.44 -1.75 -1.74
C CYS A 104 -7.98 -1.94 -3.18
N LYS A 105 -8.59 -2.93 -3.83
CA LYS A 105 -8.42 -3.20 -5.24
C LYS A 105 -9.56 -2.53 -6.01
N LYS A 106 -9.25 -1.82 -7.09
CA LYS A 106 -10.22 -1.23 -8.00
C LYS A 106 -9.96 -1.69 -9.42
N SER A 107 -11.02 -2.05 -10.13
CA SER A 107 -10.94 -2.40 -11.55
C SER A 107 -11.18 -1.17 -12.42
N TYR A 108 -10.31 -0.99 -13.42
CA TYR A 108 -10.36 0.10 -14.38
C TYR A 108 -10.75 -0.40 -15.78
N GLN A 109 -11.13 0.53 -16.65
CA GLN A 109 -11.39 0.22 -18.05
C GLN A 109 -10.16 -0.46 -18.70
N GLY A 110 -10.41 -1.47 -19.54
CA GLY A 110 -9.36 -2.26 -20.18
C GLY A 110 -8.88 -3.47 -19.38
N GLY A 111 -9.56 -3.82 -18.29
CA GLY A 111 -9.27 -5.04 -17.51
C GLY A 111 -8.01 -4.93 -16.63
N LYS A 112 -7.50 -3.72 -16.43
CA LYS A 112 -6.43 -3.44 -15.47
C LYS A 112 -7.03 -3.28 -14.08
N ASP A 113 -6.35 -3.81 -13.09
CA ASP A 113 -6.65 -3.58 -11.69
C ASP A 113 -5.58 -2.66 -11.09
N GLY A 114 -6.01 -1.77 -10.19
CA GLY A 114 -5.11 -0.93 -9.41
C GLY A 114 -5.31 -1.12 -7.91
N TYR A 115 -4.24 -0.89 -7.16
CA TYR A 115 -4.23 -0.96 -5.71
C TYR A 115 -4.08 0.45 -5.14
N PHE A 116 -4.94 0.80 -4.20
CA PHE A 116 -5.04 2.14 -3.63
C PHE A 116 -5.09 2.01 -2.12
N TYR A 117 -4.73 3.08 -1.43
CA TYR A 117 -4.90 3.12 0.02
C TYR A 117 -6.18 3.88 0.38
N GLY A 118 -6.71 3.55 1.56
CA GLY A 118 -7.71 4.34 2.26
C GLY A 118 -7.34 4.42 3.73
N ILE A 119 -8.01 5.31 4.46
CA ILE A 119 -7.80 5.48 5.88
C ILE A 119 -9.02 5.02 6.67
N TYR A 120 -8.74 4.47 7.84
CA TYR A 120 -9.73 4.36 8.88
C TYR A 120 -10.04 5.75 9.43
N LEU A 121 -11.32 6.04 9.60
CA LEU A 121 -11.80 7.30 10.15
C LEU A 121 -11.12 7.61 11.48
N ASP A 122 -10.91 8.90 11.72
CA ASP A 122 -10.41 9.39 12.99
C ASP A 122 -11.24 8.84 14.14
N TYR A 123 -10.56 8.57 15.25
CA TYR A 123 -11.09 7.96 16.46
C TYR A 123 -11.34 6.46 16.42
N ASN A 124 -11.22 5.79 15.26
CA ASN A 124 -11.17 4.33 15.24
C ASN A 124 -10.06 3.81 16.16
N GLN A 125 -10.35 2.71 16.86
CA GLN A 125 -9.36 2.05 17.70
C GLN A 125 -8.35 1.32 16.83
N CYS A 126 -7.07 1.36 17.21
CA CYS A 126 -6.00 0.61 16.56
C CYS A 126 -5.03 0.00 17.59
N LYS A 127 -4.18 -0.92 17.16
CA LYS A 127 -3.18 -1.59 18.02
C LYS A 127 -1.83 -0.89 17.94
N PHE A 128 -1.64 0.18 18.72
CA PHE A 128 -0.37 0.91 18.77
C PHE A 128 0.71 0.09 19.49
N LYS A 129 1.67 -0.47 18.76
CA LYS A 129 2.77 -1.30 19.30
C LYS A 129 2.27 -2.44 20.22
N GLY A 130 1.12 -3.03 19.89
CA GLY A 130 0.48 -4.07 20.69
C GLY A 130 -0.36 -3.58 21.88
N GLY A 131 -0.41 -2.26 22.12
CA GLY A 131 -1.28 -1.59 23.09
C GLY A 131 -2.46 -0.86 22.44
N PRO A 132 -3.30 -0.18 23.25
CA PRO A 132 -4.40 0.63 22.74
C PRO A 132 -3.87 1.88 22.03
N GLY A 133 -4.43 2.14 20.85
CA GLY A 133 -4.17 3.35 20.08
C GLY A 133 -5.42 3.86 19.39
N GLN A 134 -5.27 5.00 18.74
CA GLN A 134 -6.33 5.66 17.99
C GLN A 134 -5.84 6.12 16.62
N CYS A 135 -6.69 5.97 15.60
CA CYS A 135 -6.41 6.49 14.27
C CYS A 135 -6.53 8.01 14.22
N ARG A 136 -5.54 8.65 13.59
CA ARG A 136 -5.48 10.06 13.20
C ARG A 136 -4.88 10.19 11.82
N SER A 137 -5.65 10.67 10.85
CA SER A 137 -5.18 10.90 9.48
C SER A 137 -4.45 9.68 8.88
N GLY A 138 -4.95 8.47 9.15
CA GLY A 138 -4.34 7.21 8.71
C GLY A 138 -3.18 6.69 9.55
N LEU A 139 -2.74 7.40 10.60
CA LEU A 139 -1.71 6.95 11.53
C LEU A 139 -2.33 6.37 12.80
N CYS A 140 -1.80 5.22 13.24
CA CYS A 140 -2.11 4.70 14.56
C CYS A 140 -1.21 5.40 15.59
N ILE A 141 -1.81 6.19 16.47
CA ILE A 141 -1.10 6.91 17.53
C ILE A 141 -1.49 6.36 18.92
N ASP A 142 -0.62 6.57 19.89
CA ASP A 142 -0.87 6.17 21.28
C ASP A 142 -2.12 6.88 21.84
N GLN A 143 -3.02 6.11 22.45
CA GLN A 143 -4.26 6.58 23.05
C GLN A 143 -4.02 7.69 24.09
N GLU A 144 -2.91 7.64 24.83
CA GLU A 144 -2.60 8.62 25.89
C GLU A 144 -2.30 10.03 25.35
N ILE A 145 -1.84 10.12 24.10
CA ILE A 145 -1.55 11.39 23.42
C ILE A 145 -2.59 11.74 22.36
N ALA A 146 -3.45 10.80 21.96
CA ALA A 146 -4.45 11.01 20.92
C ALA A 146 -5.49 12.11 21.23
N GLY A 147 -5.76 12.36 22.52
CA GLY A 147 -6.59 13.47 22.98
C GLY A 147 -5.90 14.84 22.94
N LYS A 148 -4.60 14.90 22.61
CA LYS A 148 -3.79 16.13 22.52
C LYS A 148 -3.52 16.58 21.08
N TYR A 149 -3.84 15.76 20.09
CA TYR A 149 -3.76 16.16 18.68
C TYR A 149 -4.99 17.01 18.30
N PRO A 150 -4.80 18.15 17.61
CA PRO A 150 -5.91 18.91 17.08
C PRO A 150 -6.70 18.06 16.06
N ILE A 151 -8.02 18.23 16.08
CA ILE A 151 -8.94 17.59 15.13
C ILE A 151 -8.79 18.35 13.81
N GLU A 152 -8.17 17.74 12.81
CA GLU A 152 -8.22 18.26 11.45
C GLU A 152 -9.49 17.72 10.79
N ASN A 153 -10.56 18.54 10.84
CA ASN A 153 -11.79 18.34 10.09
C ASN A 153 -11.59 18.68 8.62
#